data_AF-B7QZU8-F1
#
_entry.id   AF-B7QZU8-F1
#
_cell.length_a   1.000
_cell.length_b   1.000
_cell.length_c   1.000
_cell.angle_alpha   90.00
_cell.angle_beta   90.00
_cell.angle_gamma   90.00
#
_symmetry.space_group_name_H-M   'P 1'
#
loop_
_entity.id
_entity.type
_entity.pdbx_description
1 polymer ?
#
loop_
_entity_poly.entity_id
_entity_poly.type
_entity_poly.pdbx_seq_one_letter_code
_entity_poly.pdbx_strand_id
1 'polypeptide(L)'
;MLGLVLILIALHGIGNKLGDDRPFKYYLKGILIGIVLVIVAIILIVAALAASSASTGSMENEFTMYPGSNVNIIEEDSTNLSDTGIALVLVGGVIAIAAIIIGAYFQKKAWEAMYELTGVDAFKSTANFLWWGALTLVVLIGAILLLISSIFQIIAFANLPQKLSKRSTTPAPTPVEELSW
;
A
#
# COMPACT_ATOMS: atom_id res chain seq x y z
N MET A 1 -8.22 -12.12 -0.72
CA MET A 1 -6.90 -12.75 -0.86
C MET A 1 -6.74 -13.57 -2.14
N LEU A 2 -7.74 -14.36 -2.56
CA LEU A 2 -7.70 -15.11 -3.84
C LEU A 2 -7.34 -14.22 -5.05
N GLY A 3 -7.89 -13.00 -5.13
CA GLY A 3 -7.63 -12.05 -6.23
C GLY A 3 -6.14 -11.69 -6.41
N LEU A 4 -5.39 -11.47 -5.33
CA LEU A 4 -3.96 -11.15 -5.42
C LEU A 4 -3.17 -12.33 -5.99
N VAL A 5 -3.49 -13.55 -5.57
CA VAL A 5 -2.84 -14.77 -6.07
C VAL A 5 -3.10 -14.95 -7.56
N LEU A 6 -4.34 -14.74 -8.02
CA LEU A 6 -4.71 -14.75 -9.44
C LEU A 6 -3.91 -13.73 -10.25
N ILE A 7 -3.74 -12.52 -9.71
CA ILE A 7 -2.93 -11.47 -10.36
C ILE A 7 -1.47 -11.91 -10.47
N LEU A 8 -0.87 -12.49 -9.43
CA LEU A 8 0.50 -13.01 -9.51
C LEU A 8 0.65 -14.10 -10.57
N ILE A 9 -0.30 -15.05 -10.62
CA ILE A 9 -0.28 -16.13 -11.61
C ILE A 9 -0.37 -15.54 -13.02
N ALA A 10 -1.24 -14.54 -13.24
CA ALA A 10 -1.36 -13.86 -14.52
C ALA A 10 -0.07 -13.13 -14.92
N LEU A 11 0.52 -12.35 -14.02
CA LEU A 11 1.77 -11.62 -14.28
C LEU A 11 2.93 -12.58 -14.55
N HIS A 12 3.02 -13.69 -13.82
CA HIS A 12 4.03 -14.71 -14.06
C HIS A 12 3.85 -15.39 -15.42
N GLY A 13 2.62 -15.76 -15.78
CA GLY A 13 2.32 -16.39 -17.07
C GLY A 13 2.62 -15.47 -18.26
N ILE A 14 2.28 -14.19 -18.17
CA ILE A 14 2.56 -13.20 -19.22
C ILE A 14 4.06 -12.90 -19.30
N GLY A 15 4.74 -12.75 -18.16
CA GLY A 15 6.18 -12.52 -18.11
C GLY A 15 6.97 -13.67 -18.73
N ASN A 16 6.63 -14.92 -18.41
CA ASN A 16 7.31 -16.08 -18.97
C ASN A 16 7.08 -16.22 -20.49
N LYS A 17 5.89 -15.88 -21.00
CA LYS A 17 5.60 -15.87 -22.44
C LYS A 17 6.33 -14.76 -23.20
N LEU A 18 6.55 -13.61 -22.57
CA LEU A 18 7.19 -12.45 -23.17
C LEU A 18 8.69 -12.35 -22.86
N GLY A 19 9.24 -13.30 -22.10
CA GLY A 19 10.64 -13.34 -21.69
C GLY A 19 11.03 -12.21 -20.73
N ASP A 20 10.09 -11.70 -19.93
CA ASP A 20 10.29 -10.57 -19.04
C ASP A 20 9.50 -10.69 -17.72
N ASP A 21 10.19 -11.09 -16.66
CA ASP A 21 9.60 -11.28 -15.33
C ASP A 21 9.42 -9.98 -14.53
N ARG A 22 9.76 -8.80 -15.09
CA ARG A 22 9.71 -7.52 -14.36
C ARG A 22 8.34 -7.28 -13.72
N PRO A 23 7.19 -7.43 -14.41
CA PRO A 23 5.87 -7.22 -13.80
C PRO A 23 5.68 -8.07 -12.55
N PHE A 24 5.95 -9.37 -12.66
CA PHE A 24 5.80 -10.33 -11.57
C PHE A 24 6.70 -9.98 -10.38
N LYS A 25 7.98 -9.74 -10.63
CA LYS A 25 8.98 -9.45 -9.58
C LYS A 25 8.65 -8.15 -8.85
N TYR A 26 8.20 -7.11 -9.55
CA TYR A 26 7.81 -5.86 -8.91
C TYR A 26 6.55 -6.03 -8.07
N TYR A 27 5.53 -6.70 -8.60
CA TYR A 27 4.28 -6.92 -7.86
C TYR A 27 4.49 -7.77 -6.60
N LEU A 28 5.27 -8.85 -6.70
CA LEU A 28 5.62 -9.70 -5.57
C LEU A 28 6.43 -8.95 -4.51
N LYS A 29 7.44 -8.17 -4.92
CA LYS A 29 8.24 -7.35 -3.99
C LYS A 29 7.36 -6.34 -3.24
N GLY A 30 6.43 -5.69 -3.93
CA GLY A 30 5.49 -4.76 -3.31
C GLY A 30 4.63 -5.41 -2.23
N ILE A 31 4.08 -6.60 -2.51
CA ILE A 31 3.29 -7.34 -1.54
C ILE A 31 4.12 -7.79 -0.35
N LEU A 32 5.32 -8.35 -0.59
CA LEU A 32 6.19 -8.83 0.48
C LEU A 32 6.58 -7.68 1.44
N ILE A 33 7.03 -6.56 0.89
CA ILE A 33 7.43 -5.37 1.67
C ILE A 33 6.22 -4.76 2.39
N GLY A 34 5.08 -4.67 1.72
CA GLY A 34 3.84 -4.17 2.31
C GLY A 34 3.40 -5.01 3.51
N ILE A 35 3.41 -6.34 3.40
CA ILE A 35 3.06 -7.25 4.51
C ILE A 35 4.01 -7.04 5.69
N VAL A 36 5.32 -6.99 5.46
CA VAL A 36 6.32 -6.80 6.54
C VAL A 36 6.08 -5.49 7.26
N LEU A 37 5.92 -4.37 6.54
CA LEU A 37 5.72 -3.07 7.16
C LEU A 37 4.37 -2.95 7.88
N VAL A 38 3.31 -3.54 7.34
CA VAL A 38 1.99 -3.57 8.00
C VAL A 38 2.06 -4.38 9.29
N ILE A 39 2.74 -5.53 9.30
CA ILE A 39 2.93 -6.32 10.53
C ILE A 39 3.67 -5.50 11.58
N VAL A 40 4.75 -4.81 11.21
CA VAL A 40 5.49 -3.94 12.13
C VAL A 40 4.60 -2.81 12.68
N ALA A 41 3.82 -2.15 11.82
CA ALA A 41 2.89 -1.11 12.25
C ALA A 41 1.84 -1.63 13.24
N ILE A 42 1.27 -2.82 12.98
CA ILE A 42 0.30 -3.46 13.87
C ILE A 42 0.93 -3.77 15.22
N ILE A 43 2.15 -4.33 15.24
CA ILE A 43 2.86 -4.63 16.49
C ILE A 43 3.06 -3.36 17.31
N LEU A 44 3.44 -2.24 16.69
CA LEU A 44 3.61 -0.96 17.39
C LEU A 44 2.29 -0.42 17.94
N ILE A 45 1.19 -0.55 17.20
CA ILE A 45 -0.13 -0.13 17.66
C ILE A 45 -0.60 -0.99 18.84
N VAL A 46 -0.38 -2.31 18.78
CA VAL A 46 -0.69 -3.21 19.89
C VAL A 46 0.19 -2.91 21.11
N ALA A 47 1.48 -2.61 20.90
CA ALA A 47 2.38 -2.20 21.96
C ALA A 47 1.96 -0.86 22.58
N ALA A 48 1.45 0.09 21.78
CA ALA A 48 0.90 1.34 22.26
C ALA A 48 -0.29 1.10 23.20
N LEU A 49 -1.19 0.20 22.82
CA LEU A 49 -2.35 -0.18 23.63
C LEU A 49 -1.93 -0.89 24.94
N ALA A 50 -0.93 -1.77 24.88
CA ALA A 50 -0.38 -2.42 26.07
C ALA A 50 0.37 -1.44 26.99
N ALA A 51 1.04 -0.43 26.43
CA ALA A 51 1.70 0.61 27.21
C ALA A 51 0.70 1.52 27.93
N SER A 52 -0.48 1.76 27.33
CA SER A 52 -1.57 2.50 27.99
C SER A 52 -2.25 1.73 29.12
N SER A 53 -2.27 0.38 29.09
CA SER A 53 -2.78 -0.42 30.22
C SER A 53 -1.73 -0.63 31.32
N ALA A 54 -0.44 -0.58 30.99
CA ALA A 54 0.65 -0.69 31.96
C ALA A 54 0.88 0.60 32.77
N SER A 55 0.50 1.78 32.24
CA SER A 55 0.59 3.05 32.98
C SER A 55 -0.35 3.16 34.18
N THR A 56 -1.30 2.23 34.35
CA THR A 56 -2.13 2.11 35.57
C THR A 56 -1.45 1.28 36.67
N GLY A 57 -0.22 0.79 36.45
CA GLY A 57 0.53 -0.01 37.41
C GLY A 57 1.52 0.79 38.25
N SER A 58 1.30 0.82 39.57
CA SER A 58 2.18 1.26 40.67
C SER A 58 2.17 2.74 41.06
N MET A 59 1.00 3.25 41.48
CA MET A 59 1.00 4.01 42.74
C MET A 59 0.86 2.97 43.85
N GLU A 60 1.96 2.68 44.55
CA GLU A 60 1.88 2.09 45.89
C GLU A 60 1.22 3.13 46.79
N ASN A 61 -0.10 3.28 46.69
CA ASN A 61 -0.83 4.03 47.70
C ASN A 61 -0.84 3.16 48.95
N GLU A 62 0.12 3.40 49.83
CA GLU A 62 0.02 3.02 51.23
C GLU A 62 -1.28 3.64 51.75
N PHE A 63 -2.32 2.83 51.87
CA PHE A 63 -3.62 3.29 52.37
C PHE A 63 -3.53 3.50 53.87
N THR A 64 -2.92 4.60 54.29
CA THR A 64 -2.86 5.01 55.68
C THR A 64 -4.11 5.83 55.99
N MET A 65 -5.08 5.22 56.67
CA MET A 65 -6.28 5.92 57.15
C MET A 65 -6.00 6.55 58.52
N TYR A 66 -6.01 7.88 58.59
CA TYR A 66 -5.93 8.63 59.85
C TYR A 66 -7.33 9.13 60.22
N PRO A 67 -7.78 9.03 61.49
CA PRO A 67 -9.08 9.56 61.89
C PRO A 67 -9.17 11.07 61.60
N GLY A 68 -10.14 11.46 60.75
CA GLY A 68 -10.31 12.83 60.24
C GLY A 68 -9.87 13.04 58.79
N SER A 69 -9.36 12.01 58.09
CA SER A 69 -8.99 12.11 56.67
C SER A 69 -10.21 12.10 55.74
N ASN A 70 -10.24 13.01 54.77
CA ASN A 70 -11.27 13.08 53.74
C ASN A 70 -11.08 11.95 52.73
N VAL A 71 -12.13 11.19 52.43
CA VAL A 71 -12.11 10.19 51.35
C VAL A 71 -12.25 10.94 50.03
N ASN A 72 -11.17 10.99 49.25
CA ASN A 72 -11.22 11.51 47.89
C ASN A 72 -11.52 10.34 46.95
N ILE A 73 -12.71 10.34 46.35
CA ILE A 73 -13.07 9.35 45.33
C ILE A 73 -12.29 9.73 44.08
N ILE A 74 -11.35 8.88 43.68
CA ILE A 74 -10.62 9.05 42.43
C ILE A 74 -11.60 8.67 41.31
N GLU A 75 -12.11 9.65 40.58
CA GLU A 75 -12.80 9.40 39.32
C GLU A 75 -11.80 8.74 38.35
N GLU A 76 -12.17 7.58 37.81
CA GLU A 76 -11.38 6.84 36.85
C GLU A 76 -11.23 7.71 35.60
N ASP A 77 -10.04 8.27 35.42
CA ASP A 77 -9.74 9.11 34.26
C ASP A 77 -9.90 8.28 32.99
N SER A 78 -10.61 8.88 32.04
CA SER A 78 -10.87 8.40 30.70
C SER A 78 -9.66 7.69 30.07
N THR A 79 -9.92 6.73 29.19
CA THR A 79 -8.93 5.92 28.45
C THR A 79 -8.03 6.78 27.55
N ASN A 80 -7.16 7.59 28.15
CA ASN A 80 -6.20 8.44 27.48
C ASN A 80 -4.99 7.57 27.15
N LEU A 81 -4.56 7.58 25.89
CA LEU A 81 -3.29 6.94 25.54
C LEU A 81 -2.18 7.63 26.33
N SER A 82 -1.33 6.85 27.00
CA SER A 82 -0.14 7.39 27.67
C SER A 82 0.75 8.12 26.65
N ASP A 83 1.58 9.07 27.10
CA ASP A 83 2.50 9.81 26.22
C ASP A 83 3.34 8.87 25.34
N THR A 84 3.78 7.74 25.92
CA THR A 84 4.47 6.65 25.21
C THR A 84 3.57 5.96 24.19
N GLY A 85 2.30 5.69 24.53
CA GLY A 85 1.32 5.15 23.61
C GLY A 85 1.05 6.07 22.41
N ILE A 86 0.92 7.38 22.63
CA ILE A 86 0.76 8.38 21.56
C ILE A 86 1.97 8.36 20.63
N ALA A 87 3.19 8.35 21.18
CA ALA A 87 4.41 8.28 20.37
C ALA A 87 4.47 7.02 19.51
N LEU A 88 4.11 5.85 20.07
CA LEU A 88 4.08 4.58 19.34
C LEU A 88 3.02 4.56 18.24
N VAL A 89 1.83 5.14 18.48
CA VAL A 89 0.79 5.28 17.45
C VAL A 89 1.24 6.18 16.32
N LEU A 90 1.89 7.32 16.61
CA LEU A 90 2.40 8.22 15.58
C LEU A 90 3.47 7.53 14.72
N VAL A 91 4.43 6.84 15.34
CA VAL A 91 5.47 6.10 14.61
C VAL A 91 4.86 4.96 13.80
N GLY A 92 3.95 4.18 14.38
CA GLY A 92 3.22 3.11 13.69
C GLY A 92 2.39 3.63 12.51
N GLY A 93 1.74 4.78 12.67
CA GLY A 93 0.98 5.45 11.61
C GLY A 93 1.87 5.90 10.46
N VAL A 94 3.03 6.50 10.74
CA VAL A 94 4.02 6.88 9.72
C VAL A 94 4.52 5.65 8.96
N ILE A 95 4.82 4.55 9.67
CA ILE A 95 5.23 3.28 9.05
C ILE A 95 4.11 2.70 8.18
N ALA A 96 2.85 2.76 8.63
CA ALA A 96 1.71 2.31 7.85
C ALA A 96 1.53 3.15 6.57
N ILE A 97 1.65 4.47 6.65
CA ILE A 97 1.62 5.35 5.48
C ILE A 97 2.78 5.03 4.53
N ALA A 98 3.99 4.83 5.05
CA ALA A 98 5.14 4.41 4.25
C ALA A 98 4.90 3.05 3.57
N ALA A 99 4.28 2.09 4.26
CA ALA A 99 3.91 0.79 3.71
C ALA A 99 2.97 0.92 2.51
N ILE A 100 1.97 1.79 2.61
CA ILE A 100 1.00 2.08 1.54
C ILE A 100 1.73 2.69 0.34
N ILE A 101 2.56 3.72 0.56
CA ILE A 101 3.28 4.42 -0.51
C ILE A 101 4.27 3.48 -1.22
N ILE A 102 5.08 2.74 -0.45
CA ILE A 102 6.07 1.81 -1.00
C ILE A 102 5.37 0.66 -1.74
N GLY A 103 4.29 0.10 -1.18
CA GLY A 103 3.49 -0.93 -1.83
C GLY A 103 2.91 -0.45 -3.16
N ALA A 104 2.30 0.74 -3.16
CA ALA A 104 1.76 1.36 -4.37
C ALA A 104 2.84 1.66 -5.41
N TYR A 105 4.05 2.06 -5.00
CA TYR A 105 5.19 2.29 -5.89
C TYR A 105 5.56 1.02 -6.67
N PHE A 106 5.70 -0.10 -5.97
CA PHE A 106 6.05 -1.37 -6.60
C PHE A 106 4.94 -1.89 -7.52
N GLN A 107 3.67 -1.72 -7.10
CA GLN A 107 2.55 -2.09 -7.95
C GLN A 107 2.45 -1.19 -9.19
N LYS A 108 2.64 0.12 -9.06
CA LYS A 108 2.76 1.05 -10.20
C LYS A 108 3.80 0.55 -11.19
N LYS A 109 5.00 0.20 -10.71
CA LYS A 109 6.08 -0.31 -11.56
C LYS A 109 5.73 -1.64 -12.24
N ALA A 110 4.97 -2.50 -11.57
CA ALA A 110 4.47 -3.74 -12.17
C ALA A 110 3.51 -3.46 -13.33
N TRP A 111 2.57 -2.53 -13.15
CA TRP A 111 1.61 -2.16 -14.19
C TRP A 111 2.25 -1.38 -15.34
N GLU A 112 3.23 -0.53 -15.07
CA GLU A 112 4.02 0.13 -16.12
C GLU A 112 4.81 -0.89 -16.94
N ALA A 113 5.41 -1.90 -16.29
CA ALA A 113 6.07 -2.99 -17.01
C ALA A 113 5.08 -3.80 -17.87
N MET A 114 3.85 -4.02 -17.38
CA MET A 114 2.79 -4.65 -18.20
C MET A 114 2.43 -3.79 -19.41
N TYR A 115 2.33 -2.47 -19.25
CA TYR A 115 2.10 -1.55 -20.35
C TYR A 115 3.24 -1.60 -21.39
N GLU A 116 4.49 -1.57 -20.94
CA GLU A 116 5.65 -1.68 -21.82
C GLU A 116 5.65 -2.98 -22.64
N LEU A 117 5.25 -4.08 -22.00
CA LEU A 117 5.28 -5.41 -22.59
C LEU A 117 4.12 -5.69 -23.54
N THR A 118 2.91 -5.26 -23.16
CA THR A 118 1.66 -5.59 -23.87
C THR A 118 1.16 -4.46 -24.78
N GLY A 119 1.62 -3.23 -24.55
CA GLY A 119 1.15 -2.02 -25.24
C GLY A 119 -0.26 -1.56 -24.88
N VAL A 120 -0.94 -2.21 -23.92
CA VAL A 120 -2.31 -1.90 -23.55
C VAL A 120 -2.36 -0.70 -22.59
N ASP A 121 -2.83 0.46 -23.09
CA ASP A 121 -2.86 1.73 -22.34
C ASP A 121 -3.62 1.64 -21.01
N ALA A 122 -4.59 0.73 -20.88
CA ALA A 122 -5.31 0.53 -19.63
C ALA A 122 -4.38 0.12 -18.46
N PHE A 123 -3.27 -0.59 -18.70
CA PHE A 123 -2.28 -0.85 -17.65
C PHE A 123 -1.58 0.43 -17.16
N LYS A 124 -1.31 1.37 -18.07
CA LYS A 124 -0.74 2.68 -17.72
C LYS A 124 -1.74 3.50 -16.91
N SER A 125 -3.02 3.47 -17.28
CA SER A 125 -4.09 4.10 -16.50
C SER A 125 -4.19 3.50 -15.11
N THR A 126 -4.16 2.16 -14.97
CA THR A 126 -4.09 1.48 -13.66
C THR A 126 -2.92 1.99 -12.84
N ALA A 127 -1.71 2.06 -13.41
CA ALA A 127 -0.53 2.55 -12.70
C ALA A 127 -0.71 3.99 -12.17
N ASN A 128 -1.24 4.88 -13.01
CA ASN A 128 -1.44 6.29 -12.66
C ASN A 128 -2.49 6.48 -11.56
N PHE A 129 -3.67 5.87 -11.72
CA PHE A 129 -4.74 5.97 -10.74
C PHE A 129 -4.38 5.29 -9.42
N LEU A 130 -3.65 4.18 -9.46
CA LEU A 130 -3.14 3.53 -8.26
C LEU A 130 -2.20 4.45 -7.47
N TRP A 131 -1.26 5.09 -8.17
CA TRP A 131 -0.29 5.98 -7.53
C TRP A 131 -0.94 7.20 -6.88
N TRP A 132 -1.80 7.89 -7.64
CA TRP A 132 -2.52 9.05 -7.13
C TRP A 132 -3.54 8.67 -6.06
N GLY A 133 -4.20 7.51 -6.20
CA GLY A 133 -5.13 6.99 -5.20
C GLY A 133 -4.45 6.65 -3.88
N ALA A 134 -3.27 6.04 -3.93
CA ALA A 134 -2.48 5.77 -2.73
C ALA A 134 -2.01 7.07 -2.05
N LEU A 135 -1.58 8.07 -2.82
CA LEU A 135 -1.10 9.35 -2.28
C LEU A 135 -2.21 10.17 -1.62
N THR A 136 -3.41 10.13 -2.18
CA THR A 136 -4.57 10.91 -1.72
C THR A 136 -5.53 10.11 -0.82
N LEU A 137 -5.15 8.90 -0.41
CA LEU A 137 -5.96 8.02 0.43
C LEU A 137 -6.43 8.71 1.72
N VAL A 138 -5.58 9.57 2.28
CA VAL A 138 -5.85 10.35 3.50
C VAL A 138 -7.10 11.23 3.38
N VAL A 139 -7.45 11.70 2.17
CA VAL A 139 -8.55 12.64 1.92
C VAL A 139 -9.84 11.93 1.47
N LEU A 140 -9.93 10.60 1.60
CA LEU A 140 -11.07 9.75 1.15
C LEU A 140 -11.26 9.72 -0.39
N ILE A 141 -10.92 10.81 -1.09
CA ILE A 141 -10.80 10.92 -2.55
C ILE A 141 -9.90 9.81 -3.12
N GLY A 142 -8.82 9.47 -2.40
CA GLY A 142 -7.95 8.38 -2.82
C GLY A 142 -8.66 7.03 -2.93
N ALA A 143 -9.68 6.76 -2.11
CA ALA A 143 -10.46 5.52 -2.22
C ALA A 143 -11.20 5.42 -3.55
N ILE A 144 -11.76 6.55 -4.03
CA ILE A 144 -12.41 6.61 -5.35
C ILE A 144 -11.39 6.36 -6.46
N LEU A 145 -10.19 6.96 -6.38
CA LEU A 145 -9.13 6.74 -7.38
C LEU A 145 -8.62 5.29 -7.38
N LEU A 146 -8.53 4.63 -6.22
CA LEU A 146 -8.18 3.21 -6.13
C LEU A 146 -9.27 2.31 -6.74
N LEU A 147 -10.55 2.69 -6.59
CA LEU A 147 -11.65 2.00 -7.24
C LEU A 147 -11.57 2.17 -8.76
N ILE A 148 -11.32 3.38 -9.25
CA ILE A 148 -11.09 3.65 -10.68
C ILE A 148 -9.92 2.82 -11.21
N SER A 149 -8.79 2.77 -10.48
CA SER A 149 -7.64 1.93 -10.81
C SER A 149 -8.02 0.46 -10.97
N SER A 150 -8.87 -0.07 -10.07
CA SER A 150 -9.34 -1.46 -10.10
C SER A 150 -10.20 -1.75 -11.33
N ILE A 151 -11.04 -0.79 -11.76
CA ILE A 151 -11.82 -0.91 -12.99
C ILE A 151 -10.88 -0.96 -14.20
N PHE A 152 -9.91 -0.05 -14.29
CA PHE A 152 -8.92 -0.05 -15.38
C PHE A 152 -8.10 -1.34 -15.41
N GLN A 153 -7.81 -1.93 -14.26
CA GLN A 153 -7.09 -3.20 -14.19
C GLN A 153 -7.89 -4.33 -14.86
N ILE A 154 -9.21 -4.40 -14.62
CA ILE A 154 -10.08 -5.39 -15.27
C ILE A 154 -10.08 -5.16 -16.79
N ILE A 155 -10.25 -3.91 -17.22
CA ILE A 155 -10.23 -3.53 -18.64
C ILE A 155 -8.88 -3.89 -19.27
N ALA A 156 -7.77 -3.71 -18.56
CA ALA A 156 -6.44 -4.02 -19.06
C ALA A 156 -6.24 -5.51 -19.34
N PHE A 157 -6.70 -6.38 -18.43
CA PHE A 157 -6.66 -7.83 -18.68
C PHE A 157 -7.63 -8.27 -19.77
N ALA A 158 -8.81 -7.65 -19.86
CA ALA A 158 -9.79 -7.95 -20.91
C ALA A 158 -9.30 -7.54 -22.32
N ASN A 159 -8.53 -6.46 -22.42
CA ASN A 159 -7.99 -5.93 -23.67
C ASN A 159 -6.64 -6.53 -24.07
N LEU A 160 -6.19 -7.61 -23.41
CA LEU A 160 -4.97 -8.30 -23.82
C LEU A 160 -5.12 -8.90 -25.23
N PRO A 161 -4.14 -8.70 -26.13
CA PRO A 161 -4.21 -9.28 -27.47
C PRO A 161 -4.12 -10.80 -27.41
N GLN A 162 -4.84 -11.49 -28.30
CA GLN A 162 -4.87 -12.97 -28.36
C GLN A 162 -3.49 -13.60 -28.58
N LYS A 163 -2.58 -12.87 -29.23
CA LYS A 163 -1.17 -13.24 -29.40
C LYS A 163 -0.31 -12.17 -28.75
N LEU A 164 0.33 -12.52 -27.64
CA LEU A 164 1.28 -11.67 -26.94
C LEU A 164 2.60 -11.69 -27.72
N SER A 165 2.79 -10.70 -28.58
CA SER A 165 4.08 -10.40 -29.20
C SER A 165 4.69 -9.23 -28.46
N LYS A 166 5.95 -9.37 -28.02
CA LYS A 166 6.71 -8.28 -27.41
C LYS A 166 6.65 -7.06 -28.34
N ARG A 167 6.24 -5.89 -27.83
CA ARG A 167 6.23 -4.65 -28.61
C ARG A 167 7.64 -4.42 -29.17
N SER A 168 7.81 -4.52 -30.48
CA SER A 168 8.97 -3.98 -31.17
C SER A 168 8.88 -2.47 -31.04
N THR A 169 9.87 -1.87 -30.40
CA THR A 169 10.19 -0.45 -30.54
C THR A 169 10.63 -0.23 -31.98
N THR A 170 9.69 -0.27 -32.93
CA THR A 170 9.93 0.21 -34.29
C THR A 170 10.04 1.73 -34.16
N PRO A 171 11.20 2.33 -34.47
CA PRO A 171 11.31 3.78 -34.54
C PRO A 171 10.21 4.29 -35.48
N ALA A 172 9.56 5.39 -35.12
CA ALA A 172 8.64 6.06 -36.02
C ALA A 172 9.28 6.10 -37.42
N PRO A 173 8.57 5.71 -38.50
CA PRO A 173 9.13 5.81 -39.83
C PRO A 173 9.60 7.26 -39.96
N THR A 174 10.92 7.44 -40.09
CA THR A 174 11.46 8.73 -40.53
C THR A 174 10.60 9.14 -41.69
N PRO A 175 9.97 10.33 -41.66
CA PRO A 175 9.28 10.84 -42.83
C PRO A 175 10.27 10.65 -43.96
N VAL A 176 9.92 9.81 -44.93
CA VAL A 176 10.71 9.73 -46.15
C VAL A 176 10.58 11.14 -46.67
N GLU A 177 11.65 11.92 -46.50
CA GLU A 177 11.80 13.21 -47.12
C GLU A 177 11.49 12.93 -48.58
N GLU A 178 10.28 13.31 -49.00
CA GLU A 178 9.84 13.16 -50.37
C GLU A 178 10.96 13.84 -51.16
N LEU A 179 11.74 13.02 -51.85
CA LEU A 179 12.70 13.43 -52.84
C LEU A 179 11.89 14.12 -53.94
N SER A 180 11.55 15.38 -53.68
CA SER A 180 11.27 16.35 -54.68
C SER A 180 12.60 16.69 -55.33
N TRP A 181 12.58 16.63 -56.67
CA TRP A 181 13.61 16.81 -57.70
C TRP A 181 14.57 15.64 -57.96
#